data_AF-A0A1H9MCP8-F1
#
_entry.id   AF-A0A1H9MCP8-F1
#
_cell.length_a   1.000
_cell.length_b   1.000
_cell.length_c   1.000
_cell.angle_alpha   90.00
_cell.angle_beta   90.00
_cell.angle_gamma   90.00
#
_symmetry.space_group_name_H-M   'P 1'
#
loop_
_entity.id
_entity.type
_entity.pdbx_description
1 polymer ?
#
loop_
_entity_poly.entity_id
_entity_poly.type
_entity_poly.pdbx_seq_one_letter_code
_entity_poly.pdbx_strand_id
1 'polypeptide(L)' 'MPVQKPVFKPYYQNQIMAIPPTLDELVAKGHPVRIVNDVINRINIQGLLDA' A
#
# COMPACT_ATOMS: atom_id res chain seq x y z
N MET A 1 30.18 2.39 -31.53
CA MET A 1 28.84 2.73 -30.99
C MET A 1 29.02 3.89 -30.02
N PRO A 2 28.23 4.98 -30.09
CA PRO A 2 28.40 6.08 -29.14
C PRO A 2 28.05 5.62 -27.73
N VAL A 3 28.95 5.87 -26.78
CA VAL A 3 28.75 5.57 -25.35
C VAL A 3 27.66 6.51 -24.84
N GLN A 4 26.46 6.00 -24.58
CA GLN A 4 25.39 6.79 -23.98
C GLN A 4 25.77 7.16 -22.55
N LYS A 5 25.84 8.46 -22.26
CA LYS A 5 25.99 8.94 -20.88
C LYS A 5 24.73 8.56 -20.08
N PRO A 6 24.87 8.00 -18.86
CA PRO A 6 23.73 7.75 -18.00
C PRO A 6 23.07 9.08 -17.63
N VAL A 7 21.77 9.21 -17.92
CA VAL A 7 20.96 10.36 -17.52
C VAL A 7 20.22 9.97 -16.24
N PHE A 8 20.60 10.60 -15.12
CA PHE A 8 19.92 10.40 -13.85
C PHE A 8 18.70 11.32 -13.77
N LYS A 9 17.55 10.77 -13.39
CA LYS A 9 16.36 11.57 -13.10
C LYS A 9 16.58 12.33 -11.78
N PRO A 10 16.20 13.63 -11.70
CA PRO A 10 16.25 14.36 -10.43
C PRO A 10 15.39 13.69 -9.36
N TYR A 11 15.92 13.54 -8.14
CA TYR A 11 15.19 13.02 -6.99
C TYR A 11 14.74 14.18 -6.09
N TYR A 12 13.46 14.55 -6.18
CA TYR A 12 12.89 15.59 -5.32
C TYR A 12 12.22 14.96 -4.11
N GLN A 13 12.65 15.37 -2.91
CA GLN A 13 12.00 14.98 -1.67
C GLN A 13 10.55 15.51 -1.67
N ASN A 14 9.59 14.65 -1.29
CA ASN A 14 8.14 14.96 -1.30
C ASN A 14 7.54 15.25 -2.68
N GLN A 15 8.11 14.70 -3.75
CA GLN A 15 7.49 14.80 -5.08
C GLN A 15 6.07 14.22 -5.05
N ILE A 16 5.10 14.99 -5.55
CA ILE A 16 3.71 14.55 -5.66
C ILE A 16 3.67 13.34 -6.59
N MET A 17 3.08 12.25 -6.10
CA MET A 17 2.85 11.04 -6.89
C MET A 17 1.68 11.29 -7.84
N ALA A 18 1.85 10.97 -9.13
CA ALA A 18 0.76 11.07 -10.11
C ALA A 18 -0.42 10.15 -9.75
N ILE A 19 -0.13 9.00 -9.15
CA ILE A 19 -1.10 8.06 -8.59
C ILE A 19 -0.57 7.68 -7.20
N PRO A 20 -1.22 8.11 -6.11
CA PRO A 20 -0.84 7.67 -4.79
C PRO A 20 -1.14 6.17 -4.63
N PRO A 21 -0.27 5.41 -3.95
CA PRO A 21 -0.53 4.01 -3.68
C PRO A 21 -1.77 3.87 -2.79
N THR A 22 -2.52 2.79 -2.98
CA THR A 22 -3.60 2.44 -2.06
C THR A 22 -3.03 1.91 -0.74
N LEU A 23 -3.81 1.98 0.35
CA LEU A 23 -3.38 1.41 1.65
C LEU A 23 -3.05 -0.08 1.54
N ASP A 24 -3.73 -0.81 0.65
CA ASP A 24 -3.44 -2.22 0.40
C ASP A 24 -2.07 -2.41 -0.27
N GLU A 25 -1.69 -1.55 -1.21
CA GLU A 25 -0.37 -1.58 -1.84
C GLU A 25 0.78 -1.26 -0.88
N LEU A 26 0.51 -0.50 0.18
CA LEU A 26 1.49 -0.23 1.24
C LEU A 26 1.75 -1.45 2.12
N VAL A 27 0.89 -2.46 2.09
CA VAL A 27 1.02 -3.69 2.87
C VAL A 27 1.44 -4.84 1.96
N ALA A 28 2.64 -5.38 2.16
CA ALA A 28 3.12 -6.51 1.36
C ALA A 28 2.13 -7.69 1.35
N LYS A 29 2.03 -8.42 0.23
CA LYS A 29 1.08 -9.52 0.04
C LYS A 29 1.19 -10.63 1.10
N GLY A 30 2.40 -10.90 1.59
CA GLY A 30 2.67 -11.89 2.63
C GLY A 30 2.60 -11.35 4.06
N HIS A 31 2.21 -10.10 4.27
CA HIS A 31 2.23 -9.48 5.59
C HIS A 31 1.11 -10.06 6.48
N PRO A 32 1.40 -10.54 7.71
CA PRO A 32 0.42 -11.17 8.58
C PRO A 32 -0.82 -10.31 8.90
N VAL A 33 -0.68 -8.98 8.86
CA VAL A 33 -1.80 -8.04 9.10
C VAL A 33 -2.98 -8.26 8.13
N ARG A 34 -2.72 -8.76 6.91
CA ARG A 34 -3.79 -9.07 5.95
C ARG A 34 -4.70 -10.19 6.48
N ILE A 35 -4.10 -11.22 7.08
CA ILE A 35 -4.84 -12.33 7.70
C ILE A 35 -5.62 -11.84 8.92
N VAL A 36 -5.02 -11.00 9.76
CA VAL A 36 -5.70 -10.43 10.93
C VAL A 36 -6.92 -9.62 10.50
N ASN A 37 -6.77 -8.78 9.48
CA ASN A 37 -7.86 -7.99 8.91
C ASN A 37 -8.99 -8.88 8.37
N ASP A 38 -8.64 -9.96 7.67
CA ASP A 38 -9.63 -10.93 7.15
C ASP A 38 -10.39 -11.64 8.27
N VAL A 39 -9.70 -11.99 9.37
CA VAL A 39 -10.36 -12.60 10.54
C VAL A 39 -11.33 -11.61 11.16
N ILE A 40 -10.91 -10.36 11.41
CA ILE A 40 -11.74 -9.31 12.01
C ILE A 40 -13.00 -9.08 11.18
N ASN A 41 -12.87 -8.97 9.85
CA ASN A 41 -14.01 -8.73 8.95
C ASN A 41 -15.04 -9.87 8.92
N ARG A 42 -14.67 -11.06 9.39
CA ARG A 42 -15.57 -12.23 9.48
C ARG A 42 -16.26 -12.34 10.85
N ILE A 43 -15.88 -11.53 11.83
CA ILE A 43 -16.51 -11.54 13.15
C ILE A 43 -17.91 -10.94 13.01
N ASN A 44 -18.93 -11.71 13.38
CA ASN A 44 -20.29 -11.19 13.47
C ASN A 44 -20.40 -10.24 14.66
N ILE A 45 -20.52 -8.94 14.37
CA ILE A 45 -20.66 -7.89 15.38
C ILE A 45 -22.10 -7.41 15.56
N GLN A 46 -23.10 -8.07 14.96
CA GLN A 46 -24.50 -7.62 14.98
C GLN A 46 -25.01 -7.37 16.41
N GLY A 47 -24.66 -8.25 17.35
CA GLY A 47 -25.04 -8.10 18.76
C GLY A 47 -24.44 -6.88 19.47
N LEU A 48 -23.42 -6.22 18.91
CA LEU A 48 -22.89 -4.95 19.41
C LEU A 48 -23.62 -3.74 18.83
N LEU A 49 -24.26 -3.89 17.67
CA LEU A 49 -24.96 -2.80 16.96
C LEU A 49 -26.43 -2.68 17.36
N ASP A 50 -27.03 -3.75 17.87
CA ASP A 50 -28.44 -3.82 18.25
C ASP A 50 -28.75 -3.30 19.69
N ALA A 51 -27.74 -2.76 20.39
CA ALA A 51 -27.81 -2.31 21.78
C ALA A 51 -28.16 -0.82 21.94
#